data_AF-A0A961MI53-F1
#
_entry.id   AF-A0A961MI53-F1
#
_cell.length_a   1.000
_cell.length_b   1.000
_cell.length_c   1.000
_cell.angle_alpha   90.00
_cell.angle_beta   90.00
_cell.angle_gamma   90.00
#
_symmetry.space_group_name_H-M   'P 1'
#
loop_
_entity.id
_entity.type
_entity.pdbx_description
1 polymer ?
#
loop_
_entity_poly.entity_id
_entity_poly.type
_entity_poly.pdbx_seq_one_letter_code
_entity_poly.pdbx_strand_id
1 'polypeptide(L)' 'EEFAVGCYELVFHAGDYLDASGTPPEDPRFLNIVPIRFGMSEAAHYHVPLLLSPFGYSTYRGS' A
#
# COMPACT_ATOMS: atom_id res chain seq x y z
N GLU A 1 20.55 -4.10 -12.17
CA GLU A 1 19.44 -3.24 -11.71
C GLU A 1 18.23 -4.13 -11.46
N GLU A 2 17.54 -3.96 -10.34
CA GLU A 2 16.56 -4.94 -9.82
C GLU A 2 15.11 -4.67 -10.27
N PHE A 3 14.81 -3.48 -10.78
CA PHE A 3 13.49 -3.11 -11.29
C PHE A 3 13.49 -2.87 -12.80
N ALA A 4 12.49 -3.40 -13.49
CA ALA A 4 12.29 -3.29 -14.93
C ALA A 4 10.94 -2.65 -15.23
N VAL A 5 10.71 -2.30 -16.50
CA VAL A 5 9.38 -1.92 -16.97
C VAL A 5 8.44 -3.11 -16.81
N GLY A 6 7.25 -2.88 -16.25
CA GLY A 6 6.31 -3.95 -15.95
C GLY A 6 5.24 -3.56 -14.94
N CYS A 7 4.37 -4.52 -14.62
CA CYS A 7 3.36 -4.37 -13.58
C CYS A 7 3.87 -5.02 -12.29
N TYR A 8 3.66 -4.32 -11.18
CA TYR A 8 4.08 -4.73 -9.84
C TYR A 8 2.90 -4.63 -8.88
N GLU A 9 3.00 -5.32 -7.75
CA GLU A 9 2.07 -5.22 -6.63
C GLU A 9 2.84 -5.06 -5.33
N LEU A 10 2.51 -4.02 -4.56
CA LEU A 10 2.92 -3.90 -3.16
C LEU A 10 1.80 -4.44 -2.29
N VAL A 11 2.13 -5.29 -1.32
CA VAL A 11 1.18 -5.85 -0.35
C VAL A 11 1.49 -5.29 1.02
N PHE A 12 0.61 -4.43 1.52
CA PHE A 12 0.73 -3.87 2.87
C PHE A 12 -0.12 -4.68 3.84
N HIS A 13 0.51 -5.13 4.93
CA HIS A 13 -0.15 -5.75 6.08
C HIS A 13 -0.75 -4.65 6.98
N ALA A 14 -1.79 -3.99 6.47
CA ALA A 14 -2.42 -2.84 7.11
C ALA A 14 -3.09 -3.19 8.45
N GLY A 15 -3.68 -4.38 8.56
CA GLY A 15 -4.32 -4.87 9.78
C GLY A 15 -3.33 -4.94 10.94
N ASP A 16 -2.23 -5.67 10.74
CA ASP A 16 -1.13 -5.80 11.70
C ASP A 16 -0.60 -4.44 12.17
N TYR A 17 -0.46 -3.49 11.24
CA TYR A 17 -0.06 -2.12 11.57
C TYR A 17 -1.12 -1.36 12.40
N LEU A 18 -2.40 -1.45 12.03
CA LEU A 18 -3.50 -0.77 12.73
C LEU A 18 -3.67 -1.34 14.16
N ASP A 19 -3.52 -2.66 14.33
CA ASP A 19 -3.46 -3.33 15.63
C ASP A 19 -2.32 -2.76 16.49
N ALA A 20 -1.11 -2.71 15.94
CA ALA A 20 0.06 -2.18 16.64
C ALA A 20 -0.04 -0.67 16.94
N SER A 21 -0.84 0.07 16.18
CA SER A 21 -1.02 1.53 16.31
C SER A 21 -2.10 1.92 17.33
N GLY A 22 -2.71 0.95 18.02
CA GLY A 22 -3.76 1.21 19.01
C GLY A 22 -5.12 1.59 18.41
N THR A 23 -5.32 1.30 17.11
CA THR A 23 -6.65 1.41 16.50
C THR A 23 -7.58 0.37 17.14
N PRO A 24 -8.81 0.74 17.53
CA PRO A 24 -9.76 -0.23 18.07
C PRO A 24 -9.85 -1.51 17.21
N PRO A 25 -9.86 -2.68 17.85
CA PRO A 25 -9.96 -3.94 17.13
C PRO A 25 -11.30 -4.04 16.41
N GLU A 26 -11.28 -4.65 15.23
CA GLU A 26 -12.45 -4.97 14.43
C GLU A 26 -12.26 -6.39 13.88
N ASP A 27 -13.31 -7.21 13.91
CA ASP A 27 -13.28 -8.59 13.41
C ASP A 27 -14.50 -8.86 12.51
N PRO A 28 -14.32 -8.96 11.18
CA PRO A 28 -13.05 -8.79 10.45
C PRO A 28 -12.65 -7.30 10.33
N ARG A 29 -11.34 -7.00 10.34
CA ARG A 29 -10.84 -5.66 10.00
C ARG A 29 -11.26 -5.28 8.59
N PHE A 30 -11.87 -4.11 8.43
CA PHE A 30 -12.25 -3.59 7.12
C PHE A 30 -11.03 -3.45 6.17
N LEU A 31 -9.88 -3.02 6.69
CA LEU A 31 -8.60 -2.97 5.98
C LEU A 31 -7.56 -3.87 6.67
N ASN A 32 -7.43 -5.11 6.19
CA ASN A 32 -6.42 -6.05 6.68
C ASN A 32 -5.19 -6.13 5.76
N ILE A 33 -5.38 -6.58 4.51
CA ILE A 33 -4.33 -6.63 3.49
C ILE A 33 -4.69 -5.62 2.39
N VAL A 34 -3.79 -4.68 2.11
CA VAL A 34 -3.97 -3.65 1.08
C VAL A 34 -2.99 -3.89 -0.06
N PRO A 35 -3.44 -4.52 -1.17
CA PRO A 35 -2.64 -4.62 -2.38
C PRO A 35 -2.74 -3.33 -3.21
N ILE A 36 -1.59 -2.81 -3.65
CA ILE A 36 -1.50 -1.69 -4.60
C ILE A 36 -0.80 -2.18 -5.86
N ARG A 37 -1.58 -2.29 -6.95
CA ARG A 37 -1.07 -2.60 -8.29
C ARG A 37 -0.72 -1.33 -9.04
N PHE A 38 0.46 -1.30 -9.63
CA PHE A 38 0.92 -0.17 -10.44
C PHE A 38 1.82 -0.65 -11.58
N GLY A 39 1.93 0.19 -12.61
CA GLY A 39 2.80 -0.04 -13.74
C GLY A 39 4.01 0.90 -13.71
N MET A 40 5.18 0.33 -13.95
CA MET A 40 6.38 1.07 -14.33
C MET A 40 6.49 1.06 -15.85
N SER A 41 6.37 2.23 -16.49
CA SER A 41 6.43 2.41 -17.94
C SER A 41 7.82 2.81 -18.45
N GLU A 42 8.72 3.17 -17.55
CA GLU A 42 10.09 3.60 -17.84
C GLU A 42 11.03 3.24 -16.69
N ALA A 43 12.33 3.17 -16.95
CA ALA A 43 13.35 2.96 -15.93
C ALA A 43 13.66 4.29 -15.20
N ALA A 44 12.76 4.69 -14.30
CA ALA A 44 12.87 5.92 -13.50
C ALA A 44 12.57 5.65 -12.02
N HIS A 45 12.65 6.70 -11.20
CA HIS A 45 12.21 6.65 -9.81
C HIS A 45 10.69 6.69 -9.73
N TYR A 46 10.10 5.73 -9.01
CA TYR A 46 8.65 5.65 -8.76
C TYR A 46 8.40 5.73 -7.26
N HIS A 47 7.74 6.80 -6.82
CA HIS A 47 7.26 6.93 -5.45
C HIS A 47 5.77 6.58 -5.40
N VAL A 48 5.42 5.50 -4.69
CA VAL A 48 4.03 5.01 -4.55
C VAL A 48 3.66 5.00 -3.06
N PRO A 49 3.32 6.17 -2.47
CA PRO A 49 2.97 6.26 -1.06
C PRO A 49 1.61 5.63 -0.76
N LEU A 50 1.43 5.25 0.51
CA LEU A 50 0.17 4.83 1.10
C LEU A 50 -0.18 5.79 2.25
N LEU A 51 -1.32 6.47 2.15
CA LEU A 51 -1.95 7.15 3.28
C LEU A 51 -3.05 6.25 3.81
N LEU A 52 -2.94 5.82 5.07
CA LEU A 52 -3.81 4.84 5.67
C LEU A 52 -4.58 5.42 6.86
N SER A 53 -5.87 5.13 6.92
CA SER A 53 -6.71 5.23 8.11
C SER A 53 -7.44 3.89 8.31
N PRO A 54 -8.09 3.67 9.47
CA PRO A 54 -8.88 2.46 9.68
C PRO A 54 -10.06 2.29 8.69
N PHE A 55 -10.52 3.38 8.06
CA PHE A 55 -11.77 3.42 7.27
C PHE A 55 -11.54 3.58 5.77
N GLY A 56 -10.29 3.73 5.35
CA GLY A 56 -9.95 4.01 3.96
C GLY A 56 -8.48 4.33 3.80
N TYR A 57 -8.02 4.26 2.56
CA TYR A 57 -6.66 4.62 2.20
C TYR A 57 -6.63 5.33 0.85
N SER A 58 -5.53 6.01 0.58
CA SER A 58 -5.25 6.57 -0.73
C SER A 58 -3.80 6.32 -1.14
N THR A 59 -3.58 6.31 -2.45
CA THR A 59 -2.27 6.18 -3.08
C THR A 59 -2.23 7.01 -4.36
N TYR A 60 -1.04 7.37 -4.82
CA TYR A 60 -0.81 8.14 -6.04
C TYR A 60 0.62 7.91 -6.56
N ARG A 61 0.95 8.38 -7.77
CA ARG A 61 2.34 8.46 -8.26
C ARG A 61 2.94 9.78 -7.78
N GLY A 62 3.88 9.73 -6.84
CA GLY A 62 4.65 10.88 -6.39
C GLY A 62 5.82 11.22 -7.33
N SER A 63 6.42 12.38 -7.07
CA SER A 63 7.66 12.86 -7.71
C SER A 63 8.91 12.38 -6.99
#